data_AF-A0A256A5L2-F1
#
_entry.id   AF-A0A256A5L2-F1
#
_cell.length_a   1.000
_cell.length_b   1.000
_cell.length_c   1.000
_cell.angle_alpha   90.00
_cell.angle_beta   90.00
_cell.angle_gamma   90.00
#
_symmetry.space_group_name_H-M   'P 1'
#
loop_
_entity.id
_entity.type
_entity.pdbx_description
1 polymer ?
#
loop_
_entity_poly.entity_id
_entity_poly.type
_entity_poly.pdbx_seq_one_letter_code
_entity_poly.pdbx_strand_id
1 'polypeptide(L)'
;MKKYLSAAVLAIAAISCISIKNTIRNIDDKAAMPRLSKEKTFIINEISSDKKYGYNQDYPVNLGFLPIQSAEINIKRYFGALSGPQGEKVSYKKVDTCCPFPSARNEMGAGLLDIYEVSWPGLNEPKRIYINLYEKGAVMAPKGFGIRKIEP
;
A
#
# COMPACT_ATOMS: atom_id res chain seq x y z
N MET A 1 24.05 -49.48 -37.20
CA MET A 1 23.60 -49.54 -35.79
C MET A 1 23.91 -48.19 -35.18
N LYS A 2 22.95 -47.26 -35.16
CA LYS A 2 21.90 -47.07 -34.13
C LYS A 2 22.50 -46.50 -32.84
N LYS A 3 22.08 -45.27 -32.53
CA LYS A 3 21.83 -44.72 -31.17
C LYS A 3 22.88 -43.86 -30.46
N TYR A 4 23.53 -42.86 -31.07
CA TYR A 4 24.05 -41.74 -30.23
C TYR A 4 23.85 -40.34 -30.84
N LEU A 5 22.98 -40.20 -31.85
CA LEU A 5 22.57 -38.91 -32.42
C LEU A 5 21.33 -38.33 -31.70
N SER A 6 21.20 -38.53 -30.40
CA SER A 6 20.07 -38.04 -29.61
C SER A 6 20.48 -37.77 -28.17
N ALA A 7 21.42 -36.83 -27.99
CA ALA A 7 21.54 -36.07 -26.75
C ALA A 7 21.55 -34.56 -27.07
N ALA A 8 20.81 -34.20 -28.13
CA ALA A 8 20.43 -32.83 -28.39
C ALA A 8 19.39 -32.44 -27.33
N VAL A 9 19.70 -31.38 -26.58
CA VAL A 9 18.72 -30.39 -26.11
C VAL A 9 17.72 -30.94 -25.08
N LEU A 10 18.14 -31.08 -23.82
CA LEU A 10 17.19 -31.08 -22.71
C LEU A 10 17.78 -30.49 -21.40
N ALA A 11 18.57 -29.42 -21.55
CA ALA A 11 19.00 -28.57 -20.45
C ALA A 11 18.52 -27.13 -20.70
N ILE A 12 17.22 -26.96 -20.98
CA ILE A 12 16.60 -25.64 -21.08
C ILE A 12 15.81 -25.40 -19.79
N ALA A 13 16.42 -24.55 -18.94
CA ALA A 13 15.76 -23.54 -18.12
C ALA A 13 14.57 -23.98 -17.25
N ALA A 14 14.84 -24.65 -16.12
CA ALA A 14 13.99 -24.51 -14.95
C ALA A 14 14.29 -23.16 -14.26
N ILE A 15 14.04 -22.05 -14.96
CA ILE A 15 13.93 -20.75 -14.28
C ILE A 15 12.53 -20.77 -13.66
N SER A 16 12.39 -21.44 -12.51
CA SER A 16 11.17 -21.31 -11.72
C SER A 16 10.92 -19.82 -11.53
N CYS A 17 9.74 -19.33 -11.94
CA CYS A 17 9.28 -18.02 -11.50
C CYS A 17 9.26 -18.05 -9.97
N ILE A 18 10.32 -17.58 -9.33
CA ILE A 18 10.31 -17.29 -7.91
C ILE A 18 9.34 -16.12 -7.81
N SER A 19 8.07 -16.42 -7.58
CA SER A 19 7.09 -15.41 -7.19
C SER A 19 7.63 -14.85 -5.89
N ILE A 20 8.26 -13.67 -5.96
CA ILE A 20 8.76 -12.97 -4.79
C ILE A 20 7.49 -12.58 -4.03
N LYS A 21 7.10 -13.45 -3.10
CA LYS A 21 5.97 -13.21 -2.21
C LYS A 21 6.36 -12.01 -1.35
N ASN A 22 5.66 -10.89 -1.51
CA ASN A 22 5.95 -9.74 -0.68
C ASN A 22 5.67 -10.08 0.78
N THR A 23 6.55 -9.59 1.65
CA THR A 23 6.38 -9.70 3.10
C THR A 23 6.23 -8.29 3.62
N ILE A 24 5.03 -7.92 4.04
CA ILE A 24 4.77 -6.62 4.64
C ILE A 24 5.57 -6.52 5.94
N ARG A 25 6.41 -5.50 6.04
CA ARG A 25 7.40 -5.34 7.13
C ARG A 25 6.94 -4.38 8.23
N ASN A 26 5.85 -3.66 8.00
CA ASN A 26 5.31 -2.65 8.91
C ASN A 26 3.88 -2.98 9.40
N ILE A 27 3.56 -4.28 9.52
CA ILE A 27 2.36 -4.73 10.22
C ILE A 27 2.54 -4.44 11.72
N ASP A 28 1.51 -3.88 12.33
CA ASP A 28 1.39 -3.74 13.78
C ASP A 28 -0.05 -4.06 14.20
N ASP A 29 -0.25 -5.25 14.75
CA ASP A 29 -1.54 -5.73 15.22
C ASP A 29 -2.10 -4.94 16.41
N LYS A 30 -1.23 -4.21 17.13
CA LYS A 30 -1.61 -3.35 18.25
C LYS A 30 -1.96 -1.94 17.81
N ALA A 31 -1.74 -1.58 16.55
CA ALA A 31 -2.09 -0.27 16.04
C ALA A 31 -3.59 0.00 16.20
N ALA A 32 -3.91 1.15 16.77
CA ALA A 32 -5.28 1.63 16.90
C ALA A 32 -5.71 2.37 15.63
N MET A 33 -6.98 2.23 15.26
CA MET A 33 -7.54 3.02 14.17
C MET A 33 -7.46 4.52 14.52
N PRO A 34 -6.98 5.38 13.61
CA PRO A 34 -7.00 6.82 13.86
C PRO A 34 -8.42 7.32 14.11
N ARG A 35 -8.54 8.31 15.00
CA ARG A 35 -9.82 8.99 15.25
C ARG A 35 -10.32 9.65 13.96
N LEU A 36 -11.64 9.85 13.88
CA LEU A 36 -12.27 10.54 12.77
C LEU A 36 -12.51 12.01 13.10
N SER A 37 -12.26 12.86 12.12
CA SER A 37 -12.67 14.27 12.13
C SER A 37 -14.18 14.43 11.95
N LYS A 38 -14.68 15.66 12.10
CA LYS A 38 -16.06 16.05 11.73
C LYS A 38 -16.38 15.74 10.27
N GLU A 39 -15.38 15.86 9.38
CA GLU A 39 -15.49 15.54 7.96
C GLU A 39 -15.35 14.04 7.65
N LYS A 40 -15.28 13.18 8.68
CA LYS A 40 -15.12 11.73 8.55
C LYS A 40 -13.82 11.33 7.82
N THR A 41 -12.74 12.09 8.02
CA THR A 41 -11.37 11.74 7.60
C THR A 41 -10.54 11.29 8.81
N PHE A 42 -9.41 10.62 8.59
CA PHE A 42 -8.50 10.29 9.69
C PHE A 42 -7.86 11.56 10.27
N ILE A 43 -7.63 11.55 11.58
CA ILE A 43 -6.76 12.52 12.25
C ILE A 43 -5.36 11.89 12.31
N ILE A 44 -4.48 12.35 11.42
CA ILE A 44 -3.06 11.94 11.34
C ILE A 44 -2.23 13.06 11.95
N ASN A 45 -1.26 12.73 12.80
CA ASN A 45 -0.44 13.74 13.50
C ASN A 45 1.05 13.69 13.13
N GLU A 46 1.48 12.68 12.36
CA GLU A 46 2.88 12.42 12.09
C GLU A 46 3.14 12.19 10.61
N ILE A 47 4.28 12.71 10.15
CA ILE A 47 4.86 12.39 8.85
C ILE A 47 5.94 11.33 9.12
N SER A 48 5.90 10.24 8.37
CA SER A 48 6.86 9.15 8.53
C SER A 48 8.29 9.62 8.24
N SER A 49 9.23 9.25 9.12
CA SER A 49 10.65 9.43 8.89
C SER A 49 11.22 8.39 7.91
N ASP A 50 10.54 7.25 7.75
CA ASP A 50 10.90 6.22 6.79
C ASP A 50 10.52 6.63 5.37
N LYS A 51 11.53 6.72 4.50
CA LYS A 51 11.36 7.06 3.08
C LYS A 51 10.56 6.00 2.30
N LYS A 52 10.44 4.78 2.84
CA LYS A 52 9.72 3.67 2.20
C LYS A 52 8.24 3.63 2.54
N TYR A 53 7.83 4.23 3.65
CA TYR A 53 6.45 4.19 4.12
C TYR A 53 5.49 4.75 3.06
N GLY A 54 4.53 3.93 2.62
CA GLY A 54 3.61 4.20 1.53
C GLY A 54 4.20 4.08 0.13
N TYR A 55 5.51 4.29 -0.06
CA TYR A 55 6.16 4.27 -1.38
C TYR A 55 6.73 2.91 -1.80
N ASN A 56 6.76 1.95 -0.89
CA ASN A 56 7.30 0.62 -1.14
C ASN A 56 6.26 -0.45 -0.79
N GLN A 57 6.19 -1.50 -1.62
CA GLN A 57 5.28 -2.62 -1.43
C GLN A 57 5.47 -3.40 -0.11
N ASP A 58 6.68 -3.40 0.46
CA ASP A 58 6.97 -4.03 1.77
C ASP A 58 6.61 -3.09 2.94
N TYR A 59 6.36 -1.81 2.66
CA TYR A 59 6.03 -0.77 3.64
C TYR A 59 4.77 0.01 3.21
N PRO A 60 3.65 -0.65 2.87
CA PRO A 60 2.41 0.02 2.48
C PRO A 60 1.80 0.76 3.66
N VAL A 61 0.78 1.57 3.37
CA VAL A 61 -0.08 2.13 4.40
C VAL A 61 -1.10 1.06 4.78
N ASN A 62 -1.00 0.54 6.01
CA ASN A 62 -1.84 -0.53 6.53
C ASN A 62 -3.13 0.03 7.16
N LEU A 63 -4.27 -0.18 6.50
CA LEU A 63 -5.59 0.39 6.80
C LEU A 63 -6.63 -0.68 7.20
N GLY A 64 -6.20 -1.90 7.54
CA GLY A 64 -7.02 -3.06 7.90
C GLY A 64 -7.68 -2.99 9.28
N PHE A 65 -8.32 -1.87 9.59
CA PHE A 65 -9.05 -1.65 10.85
C PHE A 65 -10.51 -2.10 10.80
N LEU A 66 -11.01 -2.48 9.63
CA LEU A 66 -12.39 -2.90 9.39
C LEU A 66 -12.42 -4.24 8.65
N PRO A 67 -13.53 -5.00 8.71
CA PRO A 67 -13.74 -6.12 7.82
C PRO A 67 -13.58 -5.71 6.36
N ILE A 68 -12.95 -6.56 5.54
CA ILE A 68 -12.55 -6.22 4.17
C ILE A 68 -13.71 -5.70 3.30
N GLN A 69 -14.93 -6.21 3.49
CA GLN A 69 -16.13 -5.77 2.77
C GLN A 69 -16.52 -4.30 3.02
N SER A 70 -15.99 -3.73 4.10
CA SER A 70 -16.24 -2.34 4.51
C SER A 70 -14.96 -1.49 4.58
N ALA A 71 -13.79 -2.07 4.28
CA ALA A 71 -12.50 -1.43 4.50
C ALA A 71 -12.21 -0.29 3.50
N GLU A 72 -12.87 -0.27 2.35
CA GLU A 72 -12.62 0.72 1.29
C GLU A 72 -12.86 2.17 1.76
N ILE A 73 -13.77 2.39 2.73
CA ILE A 73 -13.98 3.72 3.32
C ILE A 73 -12.72 4.30 3.95
N ASN A 74 -11.78 3.45 4.41
CA ASN A 74 -10.53 3.90 5.01
C ASN A 74 -9.59 4.55 3.99
N ILE A 75 -9.71 4.25 2.69
CA ILE A 75 -8.97 4.95 1.62
C ILE A 75 -9.38 6.42 1.58
N LYS A 76 -10.68 6.69 1.56
CA LYS A 76 -11.21 8.06 1.58
C LYS A 76 -10.82 8.79 2.85
N ARG A 77 -10.89 8.10 4.00
CA ARG A 77 -10.48 8.67 5.29
C ARG A 77 -9.01 9.04 5.31
N TYR A 78 -8.16 8.17 4.77
CA TYR A 78 -6.72 8.35 4.72
C TYR A 78 -6.31 9.49 3.78
N PHE A 79 -6.67 9.42 2.49
CA PHE A 79 -6.29 10.48 1.56
C PHE A 79 -6.95 11.81 1.88
N GLY A 80 -8.15 11.80 2.47
CA GLY A 80 -8.77 13.01 3.00
C GLY A 80 -8.00 13.65 4.16
N ALA A 81 -7.14 12.93 4.86
CA ALA A 81 -6.28 13.47 5.91
C ALA A 81 -4.97 14.07 5.39
N LEU A 82 -4.63 13.85 4.12
CA LEU A 82 -3.38 14.31 3.52
C LEU A 82 -3.54 15.61 2.76
N SER A 83 -2.43 16.31 2.61
CA SER A 83 -2.27 17.47 1.73
C SER A 83 -0.96 17.35 0.95
N GLY A 84 -0.75 18.22 -0.03
CA GLY A 84 0.60 18.54 -0.48
C GLY A 84 1.43 19.19 0.64
N PRO A 85 2.76 19.32 0.47
CA PRO A 85 3.67 19.83 1.49
C PRO A 85 3.37 21.27 1.93
N GLN A 86 2.66 22.05 1.12
CA GLN A 86 2.25 23.43 1.42
C GLN A 86 0.75 23.54 1.76
N GLY A 87 0.07 22.41 1.99
CA GLY A 87 -1.37 22.37 2.33
C GLY A 87 -2.29 22.20 1.13
N GLU A 88 -1.75 21.90 -0.05
CA GLU A 88 -2.52 21.73 -1.27
C GLU A 88 -3.50 20.56 -1.16
N LYS A 89 -4.69 20.71 -1.77
CA LYS A 89 -5.66 19.62 -1.83
C LYS A 89 -5.14 18.50 -2.72
N VAL A 90 -5.09 17.28 -2.17
CA VAL A 90 -4.71 16.08 -2.92
C VAL A 90 -5.90 15.53 -3.71
N SER A 91 -5.60 15.01 -4.90
CA SER A 91 -6.47 14.14 -5.69
C SER A 91 -5.83 12.75 -5.76
N TYR A 92 -6.64 11.70 -5.74
CA TYR A 92 -6.13 10.33 -5.80
C TYR A 92 -6.98 9.46 -6.72
N LYS A 93 -6.33 8.49 -7.37
CA LYS A 93 -6.98 7.49 -8.23
C LYS A 93 -6.29 6.14 -8.04
N LYS A 94 -7.09 5.07 -7.90
CA LYS A 94 -6.56 3.70 -7.96
C LYS A 94 -6.12 3.41 -9.39
N VAL A 95 -4.86 3.01 -9.57
CA VAL A 95 -4.28 2.74 -10.90
C VAL A 95 -3.96 1.29 -11.12
N ASP A 96 -3.76 0.52 -10.06
CA ASP A 96 -3.44 -0.90 -10.14
C ASP A 96 -3.80 -1.62 -8.84
N THR A 97 -3.87 -2.94 -8.91
CA THR A 97 -3.93 -3.83 -7.75
C THR A 97 -2.77 -4.80 -7.88
N CYS A 98 -1.80 -4.65 -6.99
CA CYS A 98 -0.70 -5.57 -6.84
C CYS A 98 -0.78 -6.18 -5.43
N CYS A 99 0.29 -6.17 -4.69
CA CYS A 99 1.16 -7.30 -4.81
C CYS A 99 0.72 -8.39 -3.82
N PRO A 100 0.65 -9.68 -4.24
CA PRO A 100 0.19 -10.73 -3.35
C PRO A 100 1.13 -10.89 -2.15
N PHE A 101 0.54 -10.93 -0.96
CA PHE A 101 1.24 -11.14 0.31
C PHE A 101 0.46 -12.12 1.21
N PRO A 102 1.12 -12.88 2.10
CA PRO A 102 0.41 -13.71 3.06
C PRO A 102 -0.34 -12.86 4.08
N SER A 103 -1.59 -13.20 4.37
CA SER A 103 -2.39 -12.51 5.38
C SER A 103 -3.20 -13.52 6.18
N ALA A 104 -3.10 -13.46 7.50
CA ALA A 104 -3.93 -14.26 8.40
C ALA A 104 -5.32 -13.65 8.61
N ARG A 105 -5.54 -12.40 8.16
CA ARG A 105 -6.79 -11.65 8.31
C ARG A 105 -7.74 -11.80 7.11
N ASN A 106 -7.39 -12.63 6.13
CA ASN A 106 -8.24 -12.98 5.01
C ASN A 106 -8.49 -14.49 4.97
N GLU A 107 -9.71 -14.91 4.61
CA GLU A 107 -10.10 -16.33 4.55
C GLU A 107 -9.25 -17.12 3.54
N MET A 108 -8.81 -16.47 2.46
CA MET A 108 -7.94 -17.08 1.45
C MET A 108 -6.45 -17.19 1.88
N GLY A 109 -6.08 -16.71 3.08
CA GLY A 109 -4.70 -16.73 3.58
C GLY A 109 -3.73 -15.77 2.87
N ALA A 110 -4.24 -14.89 2.00
CA ALA A 110 -3.45 -13.94 1.22
C ALA A 110 -4.23 -12.63 0.99
N GLY A 111 -3.52 -11.52 0.86
CA GLY A 111 -4.07 -10.22 0.49
C GLY A 111 -3.41 -9.67 -0.78
N LEU A 112 -4.00 -8.60 -1.32
CA LEU A 112 -3.47 -7.81 -2.43
C LEU A 112 -3.33 -6.34 -1.99
N LEU A 113 -2.29 -5.66 -2.49
CA LEU A 113 -2.11 -4.23 -2.27
C LEU A 113 -2.80 -3.43 -3.38
N ASP A 114 -3.42 -2.32 -3.01
CA ASP A 114 -3.92 -1.35 -3.98
C ASP A 114 -2.88 -0.27 -4.23
N ILE A 115 -2.67 0.09 -5.49
CA ILE A 115 -1.77 1.19 -5.87
C ILE A 115 -2.61 2.40 -6.25
N TYR A 116 -2.37 3.50 -5.56
CA TYR A 116 -2.98 4.79 -5.83
C TYR A 116 -1.96 5.77 -6.37
N GLU A 117 -2.31 6.50 -7.43
CA GLU A 117 -1.61 7.71 -7.80
C GLU A 117 -2.26 8.92 -7.13
N VAL A 118 -1.43 9.75 -6.51
CA VAL A 118 -1.83 10.93 -5.75
C VAL A 118 -1.14 12.16 -6.33
N SER A 119 -1.92 13.20 -6.61
CA SER A 119 -1.42 14.45 -7.17
C SER A 119 -1.98 15.67 -6.44
N TRP A 120 -1.31 16.80 -6.59
CA TRP A 120 -1.76 18.10 -6.11
C TRP A 120 -1.19 19.20 -7.04
N PRO A 121 -1.77 20.41 -7.03
CA PRO A 121 -1.26 21.53 -7.83
C PRO A 121 0.25 21.76 -7.63
N GLY A 122 0.98 21.92 -8.73
CA GLY A 122 2.44 22.15 -8.70
C GLY A 122 3.31 20.89 -8.57
N LEU A 123 2.71 19.69 -8.49
CA LEU A 123 3.46 18.44 -8.51
C LEU A 123 3.77 18.01 -9.96
N ASN A 124 5.05 17.83 -10.28
CA ASN A 124 5.49 17.42 -11.62
C ASN A 124 5.01 16.02 -12.02
N GLU A 125 5.06 15.06 -11.08
CA GLU A 125 4.68 13.67 -11.33
C GLU A 125 3.88 13.11 -10.15
N PRO A 126 2.75 12.42 -10.39
CA PRO A 126 1.95 11.79 -9.34
C PRO A 126 2.79 10.87 -8.44
N LYS A 127 2.50 10.90 -7.14
CA LYS A 127 3.10 9.99 -6.16
C LYS A 127 2.32 8.67 -6.15
N ARG A 128 3.02 7.55 -6.24
CA ARG A 128 2.43 6.21 -6.07
C ARG A 128 2.45 5.78 -4.61
N ILE A 129 1.29 5.42 -4.08
CA ILE A 129 1.09 4.96 -2.71
C ILE A 129 0.49 3.55 -2.71
N TYR A 130 1.16 2.64 -2.02
CA TYR A 130 0.69 1.28 -1.76
C TYR A 130 -0.20 1.26 -0.52
N ILE A 131 -1.41 0.73 -0.66
CA ILE A 131 -2.43 0.63 0.38
C ILE A 131 -2.70 -0.84 0.66
N ASN A 132 -2.74 -1.21 1.93
CA ASN A 132 -3.15 -2.53 2.40
C ASN A 132 -4.43 -2.40 3.21
N LEU A 133 -5.51 -3.08 2.81
CA LEU A 133 -6.80 -3.08 3.52
C LEU A 133 -7.00 -4.26 4.47
N TYR A 134 -6.03 -5.17 4.57
CA TYR A 134 -6.15 -6.41 5.34
C TYR A 134 -5.47 -6.30 6.70
N GLU A 135 -4.25 -5.77 6.73
CA GLU A 135 -3.43 -5.69 7.95
C GLU A 135 -3.46 -4.29 8.56
N LYS A 136 -3.15 -4.23 9.86
CA LYS A 136 -3.06 -2.99 10.62
C LYS A 136 -1.62 -2.50 10.70
N GLY A 137 -1.46 -1.19 10.86
CA GLY A 137 -0.17 -0.57 11.10
C GLY A 137 -0.33 0.89 11.52
N ALA A 138 0.76 1.51 11.94
CA ALA A 138 0.77 2.94 12.23
C ALA A 138 0.36 3.74 10.97
N VAL A 139 -0.62 4.63 11.12
CA VAL A 139 -1.13 5.46 10.01
C VAL A 139 -0.51 6.87 10.10
N MET A 140 0.49 7.10 9.26
CA MET A 140 1.21 8.36 9.12
C MET A 140 1.04 8.94 7.71
N ALA A 141 1.43 10.20 7.51
CA ALA A 141 1.62 10.76 6.18
C ALA A 141 2.95 10.27 5.58
N PRO A 142 3.04 9.92 4.29
CA PRO A 142 4.30 9.56 3.65
C PRO A 142 5.23 10.78 3.56
N LYS A 143 6.53 10.54 3.56
CA LYS A 143 7.51 11.64 3.48
C LYS A 143 7.29 12.49 2.22
N GLY A 144 7.14 13.80 2.40
CA GLY A 144 6.91 14.76 1.32
C GLY A 144 5.43 15.12 1.10
N PHE A 145 4.51 14.46 1.81
CA PHE A 145 3.14 14.94 1.98
C PHE A 145 3.05 15.91 3.17
N GLY A 146 2.03 16.75 3.15
CA GLY A 146 1.55 17.45 4.33
C GLY A 146 0.39 16.71 4.98
N ILE A 147 0.04 17.15 6.19
CA ILE A 147 -1.17 16.73 6.89
C ILE A 147 -2.19 17.84 6.72
N ARG A 148 -3.38 17.49 6.23
CA ARG A 148 -4.45 18.46 6.03
C ARG A 148 -4.87 19.03 7.38
N LYS A 149 -4.83 20.35 7.52
CA LYS A 149 -5.40 21.03 8.68
C LYS A 149 -6.91 20.84 8.63
N ILE A 150 -7.45 20.19 9.65
CA ILE A 150 -8.89 20.04 9.83
C ILE A 150 -9.28 21.11 10.82
N GLU A 151 -10.15 22.04 10.41
CA GLU A 151 -10.68 23.03 11.33
C GLU A 151 -11.52 22.32 12.41
N PRO A 152 -11.40 22.73 13.69
CA PRO A 152 -11.97 22.02 14.82
C PRO A 152 -13.49 21.86 14.80
#